data_AF-A0A4Y7S0F3-F1
#
_entry.id   AF-A0A4Y7S0F3-F1
#
_cell.length_a   1.000
_cell.length_b   1.000
_cell.length_c   1.000
_cell.angle_alpha   90.00
_cell.angle_beta   90.00
_cell.angle_gamma   90.00
#
_symmetry.space_group_name_H-M   'P 1'
#
loop_
_entity.id
_entity.type
_entity.pdbx_description
1 polymer ?
#
loop_
_entity_poly.entity_id
_entity_poly.type
_entity_poly.pdbx_seq_one_letter_code
_entity_poly.pdbx_strand_id
1 'polypeptide(L)'
;MANAYIGVYKGSLTLGGTDGTRVFEGDGTAAISITLNATNNEVSAPIKLALRCANTPVPYQTVGNTTVSLTGTTASKWKLILKNSDTAPTQAEIDAVTYNNSLTISTVVGTTNYIFWAVAKATSDETPQNDTSVDISVSSTIEAV
;
A
#
# COMPACT_ATOMS: atom_id res chain seq x y z
N MET A 1 12.97 11.93 6.04
CA MET A 1 12.67 12.73 4.83
C MET A 1 11.89 11.83 3.89
N ALA A 2 10.67 12.19 3.51
CA ALA A 2 9.88 11.43 2.53
C ALA A 2 10.67 11.31 1.21
N ASN A 3 10.69 10.13 0.59
CA ASN A 3 11.37 9.97 -0.69
C ASN A 3 10.64 10.81 -1.75
N ALA A 4 11.27 11.87 -2.27
CA ALA A 4 10.62 12.80 -3.19
C ALA A 4 10.32 12.16 -4.57
N TYR A 5 10.95 11.03 -4.87
CA TYR A 5 10.98 10.43 -6.21
C TYR A 5 10.06 9.22 -6.37
N ILE A 6 9.54 8.66 -5.27
CA ILE A 6 8.54 7.60 -5.29
C ILE A 6 7.44 7.90 -4.26
N GLY A 7 6.21 7.50 -4.56
CA GLY A 7 5.09 7.73 -3.67
C GLY A 7 4.08 6.59 -3.73
N VAL A 8 3.37 6.42 -2.62
CA VAL A 8 2.16 5.62 -2.57
C VAL A 8 0.96 6.52 -2.86
N TYR A 9 -0.05 5.99 -3.53
CA TYR A 9 -1.25 6.71 -3.95
C TYR A 9 -2.50 5.92 -3.57
N LYS A 10 -3.59 6.62 -3.26
CA LYS A 10 -4.91 6.06 -2.90
C LYS A 10 -6.05 6.78 -3.62
N GLY A 11 -7.25 6.21 -3.54
CA GLY A 11 -8.48 6.77 -4.11
C GLY A 11 -8.86 6.10 -5.43
N SER A 12 -9.39 6.88 -6.37
CA SER A 12 -9.60 6.43 -7.75
C SER A 12 -8.24 6.21 -8.41
N LEU A 13 -7.88 4.94 -8.61
CA LEU A 13 -6.63 4.50 -9.20
C LEU A 13 -6.91 3.63 -10.42
N THR A 14 -6.26 3.93 -11.53
CA THR A 14 -6.30 3.18 -12.79
C THR A 14 -4.94 2.57 -13.06
N LEU A 15 -4.89 1.29 -13.45
CA LEU A 15 -3.65 0.60 -13.80
C LEU A 15 -2.94 1.33 -14.94
N GLY A 16 -1.65 1.66 -14.76
CA GLY A 16 -0.90 2.40 -15.76
C GLY A 16 -1.34 3.87 -15.94
N GLY A 17 -2.29 4.34 -15.14
CA GLY A 17 -2.71 5.75 -15.09
C GLY A 17 -1.80 6.61 -14.21
N THR A 18 -2.18 7.88 -14.07
CA THR A 18 -1.52 8.85 -13.17
C THR A 18 -2.51 9.49 -12.18
N ASP A 19 -3.73 8.95 -12.10
CA ASP A 19 -4.76 9.31 -11.15
C ASP A 19 -4.40 8.84 -9.72
N GLY A 20 -5.15 9.35 -8.74
CA GLY A 20 -4.95 9.08 -7.31
C GLY A 20 -4.32 10.24 -6.54
N THR A 21 -4.53 10.21 -5.23
CA THR A 21 -3.98 11.19 -4.29
C THR A 21 -2.78 10.56 -3.59
N ARG A 22 -1.66 11.29 -3.57
CA ARG A 22 -0.43 10.83 -2.90
C ARG A 22 -0.66 10.69 -1.40
N VAL A 23 -0.12 9.62 -0.84
CA VAL A 23 -0.02 9.28 0.57
C VAL A 23 1.42 9.60 0.98
N PHE A 24 1.60 10.57 1.87
CA PHE A 24 2.93 10.99 2.32
C PHE A 24 3.48 10.01 3.37
N GLU A 25 4.79 9.71 3.27
CA GLU A 25 5.50 8.93 4.27
C GLU A 25 6.01 9.85 5.38
N GLY A 26 5.61 9.58 6.62
CA GLY A 26 6.26 10.14 7.82
C GLY A 26 5.78 11.51 8.31
N ASP A 27 4.64 12.01 7.84
CA ASP A 27 3.96 13.18 8.44
C ASP A 27 2.69 12.81 9.23
N GLY A 28 2.31 11.53 9.26
CA GLY A 28 1.10 11.03 9.92
C GLY A 28 -0.21 11.51 9.29
N THR A 29 -0.18 12.24 8.18
CA THR A 29 -1.38 12.82 7.53
C THR A 29 -2.04 11.87 6.53
N ALA A 30 -1.37 10.76 6.20
CA ALA A 30 -1.80 9.82 5.19
C ALA A 30 -1.97 8.38 5.71
N ALA A 31 -2.26 8.21 7.01
CA ALA A 31 -2.63 6.90 7.55
C ALA A 31 -3.74 6.23 6.71
N ILE A 32 -3.62 4.93 6.48
CA ILE A 32 -4.71 4.16 5.89
C ILE A 32 -5.79 4.01 6.96
N SER A 33 -6.75 4.91 7.00
CA SER A 33 -7.87 4.81 7.95
C SER A 33 -8.92 3.84 7.43
N ILE A 34 -9.14 2.74 8.16
CA ILE A 34 -10.26 1.85 7.93
C ILE A 34 -10.99 1.55 9.24
N THR A 35 -12.31 1.53 9.17
CA THR A 35 -13.17 1.08 10.27
C THR A 35 -13.48 -0.38 10.07
N LEU A 36 -13.12 -1.23 11.03
CA LEU A 36 -13.48 -2.64 11.04
C LEU A 36 -14.24 -2.98 12.33
N ASN A 37 -15.23 -3.85 12.22
CA ASN A 37 -15.95 -4.37 13.36
C ASN A 37 -15.17 -5.54 14.00
N ALA A 38 -14.42 -5.20 15.05
CA ALA A 38 -13.62 -6.15 15.82
C ALA A 38 -14.45 -7.26 16.47
N THR A 39 -15.70 -6.99 16.87
CA THR A 39 -16.61 -7.99 17.47
C THR A 39 -16.86 -9.18 16.54
N ASN A 40 -16.74 -8.99 15.22
CA ASN A 40 -17.00 -10.00 14.22
C ASN A 40 -15.72 -10.59 13.61
N ASN A 41 -14.53 -10.25 14.13
CA ASN A 41 -13.24 -10.55 13.49
C ASN A 41 -13.22 -10.14 12.01
N GLU A 42 -13.77 -8.96 11.71
CA GLU A 42 -13.98 -8.53 10.33
C GLU A 42 -12.64 -8.39 9.58
N VAL A 43 -12.62 -8.92 8.36
CA VAL A 43 -11.55 -8.68 7.39
C VAL A 43 -12.02 -7.57 6.47
N SER A 44 -11.19 -6.55 6.28
CA SER A 44 -11.54 -5.43 5.43
C SER A 44 -11.80 -5.84 3.99
N ALA A 45 -12.62 -5.05 3.29
CA ALA A 45 -12.55 -5.03 1.85
C ALA A 45 -11.11 -4.70 1.39
N PRO A 46 -10.61 -5.28 0.28
CA PRO A 46 -9.30 -4.94 -0.26
C PRO A 46 -9.19 -3.45 -0.59
N ILE A 47 -8.17 -2.81 -0.03
CA ILE A 47 -7.88 -1.40 -0.26
C ILE A 47 -6.90 -1.30 -1.42
N LYS A 48 -7.32 -0.63 -2.49
CA LYS A 48 -6.50 -0.40 -3.68
C LYS A 48 -5.47 0.70 -3.41
N LEU A 49 -4.20 0.39 -3.64
CA LEU A 49 -3.08 1.33 -3.52
C LEU A 49 -2.24 1.26 -4.80
N ALA A 50 -1.51 2.34 -5.09
CA ALA A 50 -0.57 2.35 -6.19
C ALA A 50 0.79 2.88 -5.74
N LEU A 51 1.85 2.30 -6.30
CA LEU A 51 3.20 2.81 -6.21
C LEU A 51 3.55 3.49 -7.53
N ARG A 52 4.16 4.67 -7.47
CA ARG A 52 4.52 5.43 -8.68
C ARG A 52 5.70 6.34 -8.42
N CYS A 53 6.60 6.42 -9.40
CA CYS A 53 7.73 7.33 -9.41
C CYS A 53 7.36 8.72 -9.95
N ALA A 54 8.10 9.75 -9.55
CA ALA A 54 7.92 11.10 -10.03
C ALA A 54 8.22 11.20 -11.54
N ASN A 55 7.48 12.06 -12.24
CA ASN A 55 7.72 12.35 -13.66
C ASN A 55 8.43 13.70 -13.89
N THR A 56 8.64 14.48 -12.83
CA THR A 56 9.28 15.79 -12.88
C THR A 56 10.40 15.86 -11.84
N PRO A 57 11.52 16.56 -12.12
CA PRO A 57 11.84 17.30 -13.35
C PRO A 57 12.18 16.42 -14.57
N VAL A 58 12.47 15.14 -14.36
CA VAL A 58 12.67 14.10 -15.39
C VAL A 58 11.88 12.86 -14.95
N PRO A 59 11.58 11.90 -15.86
CA PRO A 59 11.00 10.63 -15.45
C PRO A 59 11.99 9.85 -14.59
N TYR A 60 11.48 9.21 -13.53
CA TYR A 60 12.24 8.31 -12.68
C TYR A 60 11.66 6.90 -12.74
N GLN A 61 12.49 5.90 -12.44
CA GLN A 61 12.08 4.51 -12.28
C GLN A 61 12.86 3.80 -11.16
N THR A 62 12.30 2.72 -10.66
CA THR A 62 12.99 1.87 -9.67
C THR A 62 14.01 0.94 -10.32
N VAL A 63 15.14 0.73 -9.67
CA VAL A 63 16.17 -0.24 -10.06
C VAL A 63 16.21 -1.39 -9.05
N GLY A 64 16.05 -2.61 -9.52
CA GLY A 64 15.98 -3.80 -8.67
C GLY A 64 14.68 -3.92 -7.89
N ASN A 65 14.73 -4.56 -6.73
CA ASN A 65 13.55 -4.81 -5.90
C ASN A 65 13.14 -3.57 -5.13
N THR A 66 11.84 -3.30 -5.13
CA THR A 66 11.20 -2.30 -4.27
C THR A 66 10.47 -3.00 -3.14
N THR A 67 10.69 -2.57 -1.90
CA THR A 67 10.01 -3.12 -0.73
C THR A 67 9.01 -2.09 -0.20
N VAL A 68 7.75 -2.49 -0.06
CA VAL A 68 6.70 -1.72 0.62
C VAL A 68 6.46 -2.39 1.96
N SER A 69 6.51 -1.65 3.06
CA SER A 69 6.31 -2.16 4.41
C SER A 69 5.30 -1.31 5.19
N LEU A 70 4.58 -1.94 6.09
CA LEU A 70 3.65 -1.32 7.01
C LEU A 70 4.32 -1.24 8.39
N THR A 71 4.29 -0.05 8.97
CA THR A 71 4.81 0.25 10.29
C THR A 71 3.69 0.79 11.16
N GLY A 72 3.69 0.49 12.45
CA GLY A 72 2.58 0.87 13.32
C GLY A 72 2.23 -0.22 14.33
N THR A 73 1.41 0.14 15.32
CA THR A 73 1.05 -0.74 16.44
C THR A 73 0.31 -1.99 15.97
N THR A 74 -0.53 -1.86 14.96
CA THR A 74 -1.36 -2.93 14.40
C THR A 74 -0.84 -3.44 13.07
N ALA A 75 0.36 -3.05 12.61
CA ALA A 75 0.88 -3.43 11.28
C ALA A 75 0.91 -4.96 11.04
N SER A 76 1.05 -5.76 12.10
CA SER A 76 0.98 -7.24 12.04
C SER A 76 -0.42 -7.79 11.71
N LYS A 77 -1.46 -6.95 11.79
CA LYS A 77 -2.85 -7.25 11.41
C LYS A 77 -3.16 -6.87 9.97
N TRP A 78 -2.16 -6.40 9.24
CA TRP A 78 -2.28 -6.04 7.85
C TRP A 78 -1.50 -7.02 6.98
N LYS A 79 -1.98 -7.21 5.76
CA LYS A 79 -1.24 -7.88 4.69
C LYS A 79 -1.26 -7.02 3.44
N LEU A 80 -0.16 -7.09 2.71
CA LEU A 80 0.00 -6.50 1.40
C LEU A 80 -0.04 -7.59 0.33
N ILE A 81 -0.87 -7.40 -0.69
CA ILE A 81 -1.11 -8.36 -1.76
C ILE A 81 -0.60 -7.75 -3.05
N LEU A 82 0.36 -8.43 -3.68
CA LEU A 82 0.82 -8.07 -5.01
C LEU A 82 -0.17 -8.56 -6.05
N LYS A 83 -1.04 -7.65 -6.50
CA LYS A 83 -1.93 -7.86 -7.64
C LYS A 83 -1.99 -6.57 -8.44
N ASN A 84 -1.12 -6.48 -9.44
CA ASN A 84 -1.04 -5.34 -10.35
C ASN A 84 -2.18 -5.37 -11.37
N SER A 85 -3.40 -5.14 -10.89
CA SER A 85 -4.65 -5.21 -11.66
C SER A 85 -5.65 -4.17 -11.14
N ASP A 86 -6.52 -3.70 -12.02
CA ASP A 86 -7.66 -2.88 -11.62
C ASP A 86 -8.72 -3.66 -10.84
N THR A 87 -8.70 -4.99 -10.92
CA THR A 87 -9.63 -5.87 -10.21
C THR A 87 -9.11 -6.22 -8.82
N ALA A 88 -10.01 -6.17 -7.83
CA ALA A 88 -9.70 -6.56 -6.47
C ALA A 88 -9.24 -8.03 -6.40
N PRO A 89 -8.38 -8.39 -5.42
CA PRO A 89 -8.09 -9.79 -5.14
C PRO A 89 -9.35 -10.53 -4.72
N THR A 90 -9.51 -11.75 -5.23
CA THR A 90 -10.51 -12.72 -4.79
C THR A 90 -10.16 -13.21 -3.38
N GLN A 91 -11.14 -13.79 -2.67
CA GLN A 91 -10.90 -14.34 -1.34
C GLN A 91 -9.77 -15.38 -1.33
N ALA A 92 -9.69 -16.24 -2.36
CA ALA A 92 -8.62 -17.23 -2.48
C ALA A 92 -7.22 -16.58 -2.60
N GLU A 93 -7.10 -15.48 -3.35
CA GLU A 93 -5.84 -14.71 -3.44
C GLU A 93 -5.50 -14.03 -2.12
N ILE A 94 -6.49 -13.55 -1.37
CA ILE A 94 -6.30 -12.97 -0.03
C ILE A 94 -5.80 -14.04 0.94
N ASP A 95 -6.40 -15.22 0.93
CA ASP A 95 -6.08 -16.32 1.86
C ASP A 95 -4.72 -16.97 1.57
N ALA A 96 -4.28 -16.95 0.30
CA ALA A 96 -2.95 -17.41 -0.10
C ALA A 96 -1.81 -16.53 0.44
N VAL A 97 -2.11 -15.28 0.83
CA VAL A 97 -1.13 -14.34 1.38
C VAL A 97 -1.21 -14.35 2.91
N THR A 98 -0.08 -14.70 3.54
CA THR A 98 0.07 -14.62 5.00
C THR A 98 0.08 -13.17 5.45
N TYR A 99 -0.39 -12.91 6.67
CA TYR A 99 -0.21 -11.62 7.33
C TYR A 99 1.28 -11.36 7.50
N ASN A 100 1.79 -10.52 6.62
CA ASN A 100 3.15 -10.03 6.60
C ASN A 100 3.05 -8.55 6.26
N ASN A 101 3.64 -7.72 7.10
CA ASN A 101 3.60 -6.27 6.98
C ASN A 101 4.54 -5.77 5.87
N SER A 102 4.93 -6.61 4.92
CA SER A 102 5.88 -6.26 3.87
C SER A 102 5.57 -6.97 2.56
N LEU A 103 5.83 -6.27 1.46
CA LEU A 103 5.68 -6.71 0.09
C LEU A 103 6.91 -6.35 -0.72
N THR A 104 7.42 -7.30 -1.50
CA THR A 104 8.49 -7.04 -2.47
C THR A 104 7.91 -6.99 -3.88
N ILE A 105 8.25 -5.93 -4.61
CA ILE A 105 7.93 -5.72 -6.02
C ILE A 105 9.25 -5.85 -6.79
N SER A 106 9.38 -6.90 -7.59
CA SER A 106 10.58 -7.15 -8.41
C SER A 106 10.47 -6.58 -9.84
N THR A 107 9.31 -6.03 -10.19
CA THR A 107 9.07 -5.34 -11.45
C THR A 107 9.48 -3.87 -11.33
N VAL A 108 10.03 -3.30 -12.41
CA VAL A 108 10.32 -1.87 -12.48
C VAL A 108 9.02 -1.07 -12.34
N VAL A 109 9.00 -0.13 -11.41
CA VAL A 109 7.93 0.85 -11.22
C VAL A 109 8.40 2.18 -11.78
N GLY A 110 7.65 2.68 -12.77
CA GLY A 110 7.92 3.94 -13.45
C GLY A 110 6.97 5.05 -13.03
N THR A 111 6.66 5.93 -13.99
CA THR A 111 5.85 7.15 -13.78
C THR A 111 4.34 6.92 -13.82
N THR A 112 3.90 5.66 -13.87
CA THR A 112 2.49 5.27 -13.88
C THR A 112 2.15 4.37 -12.69
N ASN A 113 0.86 4.26 -12.38
CA ASN A 113 0.35 3.52 -11.25
C ASN A 113 0.67 2.02 -11.36
N TYR A 114 1.51 1.52 -10.45
CA TYR A 114 1.71 0.11 -10.19
C TYR A 114 0.85 -0.32 -9.00
N ILE A 115 -0.19 -1.12 -9.25
CA ILE A 115 -1.22 -1.42 -8.25
C ILE A 115 -0.79 -2.55 -7.32
N PHE A 116 -1.09 -2.37 -6.05
CA PHE A 116 -1.06 -3.40 -5.02
C PHE A 116 -2.24 -3.19 -4.07
N TRP A 117 -2.51 -4.17 -3.21
CA TRP A 117 -3.69 -4.14 -2.34
C TRP A 117 -3.29 -4.32 -0.88
N ALA A 118 -4.00 -3.66 0.03
CA ALA A 118 -3.86 -3.85 1.46
C ALA A 118 -5.16 -4.45 2.02
N VAL A 119 -5.02 -5.40 2.94
CA VAL A 119 -6.14 -5.99 3.68
C VAL A 119 -5.79 -5.97 5.16
N ALA A 120 -6.71 -5.45 5.97
CA ALA A 120 -6.60 -5.43 7.42
C ALA A 120 -7.56 -6.47 8.03
N LYS A 121 -7.19 -7.03 9.18
CA LYS A 121 -8.12 -7.77 10.03
C LYS A 121 -8.29 -7.06 11.36
N ALA A 122 -9.49 -7.12 11.90
CA ALA A 122 -9.72 -6.85 13.31
C ALA A 122 -9.77 -8.19 14.09
N THR A 123 -9.38 -8.15 15.36
CA THR A 123 -9.48 -9.30 16.26
C THR A 123 -10.41 -8.96 17.41
N SER A 124 -11.18 -9.94 17.91
CA SER A 124 -12.19 -9.79 18.97
C SER A 124 -11.67 -9.23 20.30
N ASP A 125 -10.36 -9.18 20.49
CA ASP A 125 -9.72 -8.60 21.68
C ASP A 125 -9.61 -7.06 21.63
N GLU A 126 -10.22 -6.41 20.62
CA GLU A 126 -10.20 -4.96 20.45
C GLU A 126 -11.61 -4.36 20.45
N THR A 127 -11.79 -3.21 21.10
CA THR A 127 -12.99 -2.39 20.88
C THR A 127 -13.01 -1.87 19.44
N PRO A 128 -14.17 -1.82 18.77
CA PRO A 128 -14.28 -1.25 17.42
C PRO A 128 -13.71 0.17 17.38
N GLN A 129 -12.66 0.38 16.59
CA GLN A 129 -11.99 1.67 16.45
C GLN A 129 -11.40 1.80 15.05
N ASN A 130 -11.27 3.03 14.57
CA ASN A 130 -10.52 3.29 13.35
C ASN A 130 -9.05 3.04 13.62
N ASP A 131 -8.43 2.18 12.81
CA ASP A 131 -6.98 2.02 12.86
C ASP A 131 -6.34 3.22 12.14
N THR A 132 -5.77 4.14 12.91
CA THR A 132 -4.96 5.25 12.40
C THR A 132 -3.49 5.09 12.76
N SER A 133 -3.10 3.91 13.24
CA SER A 133 -1.75 3.66 13.77
C SER A 133 -0.78 3.12 12.74
N VAL A 134 -1.27 2.82 11.53
CA VAL A 134 -0.48 2.20 10.46
C VAL A 134 -0.08 3.22 9.39
N ASP A 135 1.23 3.30 9.21
CA ASP A 135 1.91 4.05 8.16
C ASP A 135 2.52 3.09 7.13
N ILE A 136 2.65 3.55 5.89
CA ILE A 136 3.31 2.83 4.80
C ILE A 136 4.71 3.41 4.60
N SER A 137 5.70 2.53 4.41
CA SER A 137 7.09 2.86 4.09
C SER A 137 7.54 2.13 2.82
N VAL A 138 8.30 2.79 1.97
CA VAL A 138 8.81 2.31 0.69
C VAL A 138 10.32 2.44 0.68
N SER A 139 11.01 1.32 0.45
CA SER A 139 12.45 1.25 0.26
C SER A 139 12.75 0.79 -1.17
N SER A 140 13.43 1.63 -1.93
CA SER A 140 13.77 1.36 -3.34
C SER A 140 15.02 2.14 -3.76
N THR A 141 15.74 1.61 -4.75
CA THR A 141 16.76 2.37 -5.49
C THR A 141 16.10 3.01 -6.71
N ILE A 142 16.37 4.29 -6.96
CA ILE A 142 15.70 5.05 -8.02
C ILE A 142 16.75 5.65 -8.95
N GLU A 143 16.51 5.60 -10.26
CA GLU A 143 17.31 6.26 -11.29
C GLU A 143 16.44 7.18 -12.15
N ALA A 144 17.07 8.18 -12.78
CA ALA A 144 16.45 8.99 -13.81
C ALA A 144 16.49 8.25 -15.16
N VAL A 145 15.46 8.45 -15.98
CA VAL A 145 15.29 7.85 -17.32
C VAL A 145 15.44 8.91 -18.41
#